data_AF-A0A9X1QIY3-F1
#
_entry.id   AF-A0A9X1QIY3-F1
#
_cell.length_a   1.000
_cell.length_b   1.000
_cell.length_c   1.000
_cell.angle_alpha   90.00
_cell.angle_beta   90.00
_cell.angle_gamma   90.00
#
_symmetry.space_group_name_H-M   'P 1'
#
loop_
_entity.id
_entity.type
_entity.pdbx_description
1 polymer ?
#
loop_
_entity_poly.entity_id
_entity_poly.type
_entity_poly.pdbx_seq_one_letter_code
_entity_poly.pdbx_strand_id
1 'polypeptide(L)'
;MAQVQIIVTNYYFKKPPLMSEGDYLSYKQIFSIDPAHSLEPKNHFWKEFESLKWMLIVFVGGGVLMLFNTELGFIPAFALFLMVISMFTGTGKSLLNYQNYCEEKANYYVRLKDAIVSSRDYPSFRSKISSI
;
A
#
# COMPACT_ATOMS: atom_id res chain seq x y z
N MET A 1 -0.24 31.30 -21.18
CA MET A 1 -1.03 30.41 -20.30
C MET A 1 -0.14 29.22 -19.95
N ALA A 2 0.27 29.07 -18.69
CA ALA A 2 1.05 27.92 -18.27
C ALA A 2 0.13 26.69 -18.21
N GLN A 3 0.44 25.64 -18.96
CA GLN A 3 -0.25 24.36 -18.81
C GLN A 3 0.20 23.74 -17.49
N VAL A 4 -0.70 23.66 -16.52
CA VAL A 4 -0.48 22.93 -15.28
C VAL A 4 -0.47 21.44 -15.62
N GLN A 5 0.71 20.84 -15.72
CA GLN A 5 0.84 19.39 -15.84
C GLN A 5 0.56 18.75 -14.49
N ILE A 6 -0.57 18.06 -14.40
CA ILE A 6 -0.92 17.25 -13.23
C ILE A 6 -0.13 15.95 -13.30
N ILE A 7 0.84 15.77 -12.40
CA ILE A 7 1.62 14.53 -12.30
C ILE A 7 0.80 13.52 -11.50
N VAL A 8 0.41 12.40 -12.13
CA VAL A 8 -0.26 11.28 -11.47
C VAL A 8 0.69 10.09 -11.43
N THR A 9 1.03 9.61 -10.24
CA THR A 9 1.77 8.36 -10.08
C THR A 9 0.80 7.18 -10.28
N ASN A 10 1.13 6.30 -11.22
CA ASN A 10 0.41 5.06 -11.43
C ASN A 10 1.20 3.91 -10.81
N TYR A 11 0.64 3.26 -9.79
CA TYR A 11 1.20 2.06 -9.21
C TYR A 11 0.65 0.84 -9.93
N TYR A 12 1.51 -0.10 -10.27
CA TYR A 12 1.13 -1.37 -10.88
C TYR A 12 1.84 -2.51 -10.17
N PHE A 13 1.10 -3.56 -9.84
CA PHE A 13 1.68 -4.74 -9.23
C PHE A 13 2.31 -5.63 -10.30
N LYS A 14 3.64 -5.68 -10.32
CA LYS A 14 4.37 -6.63 -11.16
C LYS A 14 4.49 -7.96 -10.42
N LYS A 15 3.77 -8.98 -10.90
CA LYS A 15 3.85 -10.34 -10.36
C LYS A 15 5.33 -10.79 -10.31
N PRO A 16 5.82 -11.30 -9.17
CA PRO A 16 7.17 -11.83 -9.08
C PRO A 16 7.32 -13.08 -9.97
N PRO A 17 8.55 -13.41 -10.38
CA PRO A 17 8.80 -14.65 -11.10
C PRO A 17 8.37 -15.86 -10.28
N LEU A 18 8.05 -16.95 -10.97
CA LEU A 18 7.69 -18.22 -10.32
C LEU A 18 8.80 -18.63 -9.34
N MET A 19 8.42 -18.95 -8.10
CA MET A 19 9.38 -19.38 -7.09
C MET A 19 10.05 -20.70 -7.50
N SER A 20 11.27 -20.93 -7.02
CA SER A 20 11.95 -22.21 -7.25
C SER A 20 11.31 -23.34 -6.42
N GLU A 21 11.59 -24.60 -6.76
CA GLU A 21 11.13 -25.75 -5.98
C GLU A 21 11.68 -25.73 -4.55
N GLY A 22 12.92 -25.28 -4.36
CA GLY A 22 13.54 -25.12 -3.04
C GLY A 22 12.82 -24.08 -2.18
N ASP A 23 12.45 -22.94 -2.77
CA ASP A 23 11.67 -21.91 -2.08
C ASP A 23 10.28 -22.43 -1.69
N TYR A 24 9.61 -23.14 -2.61
CA TYR A 24 8.31 -23.76 -2.35
C TYR A 24 8.35 -24.71 -1.16
N LEU A 25 9.32 -25.62 -1.11
CA LEU A 25 9.47 -26.56 0.00
C LEU A 25 9.77 -25.85 1.33
N SER A 26 10.61 -24.81 1.29
CA SER A 26 10.95 -24.00 2.46
C SER A 26 9.72 -23.30 3.03
N TYR A 27 8.93 -22.62 2.18
CA TYR A 27 7.70 -21.97 2.62
C TYR A 27 6.65 -22.95 3.10
N LYS A 28 6.56 -24.13 2.46
CA LYS A 28 5.66 -25.19 2.91
C LYS A 28 6.00 -25.68 4.31
N GLN A 29 7.29 -25.82 4.63
CA GLN A 29 7.74 -26.13 5.98
C GLN A 29 7.43 -24.99 6.96
N ILE A 30 7.68 -23.74 6.58
CA ILE A 30 7.35 -22.57 7.41
C ILE A 30 5.86 -22.55 7.76
N PHE A 31 4.97 -22.72 6.78
CA PHE A 31 3.52 -22.73 7.04
C PHE A 31 3.02 -23.94 7.83
N SER A 32 3.76 -25.05 7.82
CA SER A 32 3.43 -26.21 8.66
C SER A 32 3.69 -25.94 10.15
N ILE A 33 4.63 -25.03 10.47
CA ILE A 33 5.03 -24.67 11.83
C ILE A 33 4.29 -23.40 12.28
N ASP A 34 4.22 -22.39 11.41
CA ASP A 34 3.54 -21.11 11.64
C ASP A 34 2.55 -20.82 10.50
N PRO A 35 1.29 -21.28 10.63
CA PRO A 35 0.25 -20.98 9.66
C PRO A 35 -0.10 -19.49 9.56
N ALA A 36 0.26 -18.66 10.55
CA ALA A 36 -0.03 -17.23 10.55
C ALA A 36 1.03 -16.41 9.80
N HIS A 37 2.15 -17.03 9.41
CA HIS A 37 3.21 -16.35 8.66
C HIS A 37 2.66 -15.67 7.39
N SER A 38 3.06 -14.42 7.17
CA SER A 38 2.66 -13.63 6.01
C SER A 38 3.79 -13.57 4.98
N LEU A 39 3.45 -13.81 3.71
CA LEU A 39 4.35 -13.62 2.58
C LEU A 39 4.37 -12.18 2.07
N GLU A 40 3.39 -11.37 2.50
CA GLU A 40 3.21 -10.04 1.95
C GLU A 40 4.33 -9.10 2.43
N PRO A 41 5.10 -8.48 1.51
CA PRO A 41 6.06 -7.45 1.87
C PRO A 41 5.34 -6.26 2.50
N LYS A 42 5.87 -5.71 3.60
CA LYS A 42 5.28 -4.55 4.28
C LYS A 42 5.11 -3.36 3.32
N ASN A 43 3.93 -2.76 3.34
CA ASN A 43 3.64 -1.55 2.59
C ASN A 43 4.13 -0.31 3.39
N HIS A 44 4.83 0.60 2.73
CA HIS A 44 5.36 1.83 3.35
C HIS A 44 4.54 3.06 2.93
N PHE A 45 3.23 3.04 3.21
CA PHE A 45 2.29 4.11 2.83
C PHE A 45 2.80 5.52 3.19
N TRP A 46 3.25 5.72 4.43
CA TRP A 46 3.74 7.03 4.91
C TRP A 46 5.06 7.48 4.30
N LYS A 47 5.82 6.56 3.70
CA LYS A 47 7.02 6.89 2.92
C LYS A 47 6.62 7.36 1.52
N GLU A 48 5.59 6.75 0.95
CA GLU A 48 5.06 7.11 -0.36
C GLU A 48 4.31 8.45 -0.34
N PHE A 49 3.50 8.68 0.70
CA PHE A 49 2.70 9.90 0.88
C PHE A 49 3.25 10.80 2.00
N GLU A 50 4.56 11.05 1.96
CA GLU A 50 5.24 11.82 3.01
C GLU A 50 4.71 13.26 3.14
N SER A 51 4.38 13.92 2.02
CA SER A 51 3.79 15.26 2.05
C SER A 51 2.44 15.29 2.79
N LEU A 52 1.58 14.29 2.53
CA LEU A 52 0.29 14.14 3.19
C LEU A 52 0.45 13.82 4.68
N LYS A 53 1.48 13.03 5.06
CA LYS A 53 1.86 12.79 6.45
C LYS A 53 2.13 14.09 7.19
N TRP A 54 2.99 14.95 6.63
CA TRP A 54 3.37 16.21 7.26
C TRP A 54 2.19 17.19 7.32
N MET A 55 1.38 17.26 6.27
CA MET A 55 0.15 18.07 6.29
C MET A 55 -0.82 17.62 7.39
N LEU A 56 -0.98 16.30 7.58
CA LEU A 56 -1.82 15.76 8.66
C LEU A 56 -1.25 16.09 10.05
N ILE A 57 0.06 16.00 10.23
CA ILE A 57 0.73 16.37 11.49
C ILE A 57 0.49 17.86 11.80
N VAL A 58 0.64 18.73 10.81
CA VAL A 58 0.37 20.18 10.97
C VAL A 58 -1.10 20.44 11.27
N PHE A 59 -2.02 19.70 10.63
CA PHE A 59 -3.44 19.81 10.90
C PHE A 59 -3.78 19.43 12.35
N VAL A 60 -3.32 18.26 12.81
CA VAL A 60 -3.60 17.79 14.18
C VAL A 60 -2.90 18.67 15.21
N GLY A 61 -1.62 18.98 15.00
CA GLY A 61 -0.86 19.86 15.89
C GLY A 61 -1.43 21.27 15.96
N GLY A 62 -1.81 21.84 14.82
CA GLY A 62 -2.48 23.13 14.73
C GLY A 62 -3.86 23.12 15.40
N GLY A 63 -4.61 22.01 15.29
CA GLY A 63 -5.88 21.81 15.99
C GLY A 63 -5.70 21.81 17.51
N VAL A 64 -4.67 21.15 18.03
CA VAL A 64 -4.34 21.17 19.46
C VAL A 64 -3.95 22.58 19.89
N LEU A 65 -3.11 23.28 19.13
CA LEU A 65 -2.70 24.66 19.44
C LEU A 65 -3.90 25.63 19.45
N MET A 66 -4.88 25.43 18.56
CA MET A 66 -6.11 26.21 18.53
C MET A 66 -6.91 26.11 19.83
N LEU A 67 -6.87 24.96 20.53
CA LEU A 67 -7.53 24.80 21.83
C LEU A 67 -6.93 25.70 22.91
N PHE A 68 -5.66 26.08 22.78
CA PHE A 68 -4.96 26.96 23.71
C PHE A 68 -4.93 28.42 23.24
N ASN A 69 -4.96 28.67 21.93
CA ASN A 69 -5.00 30.00 21.34
C ASN A 69 -5.81 30.01 20.04
N THR A 70 -7.00 30.60 20.08
CA THR A 70 -7.95 30.64 18.96
C THR A 70 -7.43 31.44 17.75
N GLU A 71 -6.52 32.39 17.95
CA GLU A 71 -5.92 33.16 16.85
C GLU A 71 -5.06 32.27 15.94
N LEU A 72 -4.57 31.14 16.45
CA LEU A 72 -3.81 30.14 15.68
C LEU A 72 -4.72 29.18 14.90
N GLY A 73 -6.04 29.36 14.94
CA GLY A 73 -7.01 28.52 14.23
C GLY A 73 -6.87 28.54 12.71
N PHE A 74 -6.16 29.52 12.14
CA PHE A 74 -5.86 29.53 10.70
C PHE A 74 -4.89 28.41 10.27
N ILE A 75 -4.03 27.92 11.17
CA ILE A 75 -3.04 26.87 10.88
C ILE A 75 -3.72 25.55 10.47
N PRO A 76 -4.62 24.96 11.30
CA PRO A 76 -5.34 23.76 10.89
C PRO A 76 -6.26 24.02 9.68
N ALA A 77 -6.90 25.20 9.58
CA ALA A 77 -7.73 25.55 8.43
C ALA A 77 -6.93 25.56 7.11
N PHE A 78 -5.73 26.14 7.13
CA PHE A 78 -4.84 26.20 5.97
C PHE A 78 -4.28 24.82 5.61
N ALA A 79 -3.88 24.01 6.60
CA ALA A 79 -3.44 22.65 6.36
C ALA A 79 -4.54 21.78 5.73
N LEU A 80 -5.79 21.92 6.20
CA LEU A 80 -6.94 21.25 5.64
C LEU A 80 -7.19 21.68 4.18
N PHE A 81 -7.13 22.99 3.92
CA PHE A 81 -7.27 23.53 2.56
C PHE A 81 -6.22 22.95 1.59
N LEU A 82 -4.95 22.88 2.01
CA LEU A 82 -3.89 22.27 1.20
C LEU A 82 -4.11 20.77 0.98
N MET A 83 -4.58 20.02 1.99
CA MET A 83 -4.91 18.60 1.82
C MET A 83 -6.03 18.40 0.80
N VAL A 84 -7.09 19.21 0.85
CA VAL A 84 -8.21 19.14 -0.09
C VAL A 84 -7.72 19.45 -1.51
N ILE A 85 -6.95 20.52 -1.71
CA ILE A 85 -6.36 20.83 -3.03
C ILE A 85 -5.51 19.66 -3.52
N SER A 86 -4.67 19.07 -2.65
CA SER A 86 -3.79 17.97 -3.03
C SER A 86 -4.57 16.77 -3.61
N MET A 87 -5.77 16.51 -3.08
CA MET A 87 -6.64 15.44 -3.60
C MET A 87 -7.09 15.71 -5.04
N PHE A 88 -7.39 16.97 -5.39
CA PHE A 88 -7.80 17.37 -6.74
C PHE A 88 -6.62 17.55 -7.71
N THR A 89 -5.41 17.81 -7.22
CA THR A 89 -4.19 17.95 -8.04
C THR A 89 -3.47 16.64 -8.33
N GLY A 90 -4.15 15.49 -8.20
CA GLY A 90 -3.63 14.18 -8.63
C GLY A 90 -3.18 13.25 -7.50
N THR A 91 -2.93 13.75 -6.28
CA THR A 91 -2.62 12.90 -5.12
C THR A 91 -3.78 11.99 -4.75
N GLY A 92 -5.03 12.44 -4.94
CA GLY A 92 -6.21 11.60 -4.73
C GLY A 92 -6.27 10.41 -5.69
N LYS A 93 -5.98 10.62 -6.98
CA LYS A 93 -5.88 9.53 -7.96
C LYS A 93 -4.71 8.59 -7.64
N SER A 94 -3.58 9.15 -7.21
CA SER A 94 -2.41 8.38 -6.77
C SER A 94 -2.73 7.49 -5.56
N LEU A 95 -3.49 7.99 -4.58
CA LEU A 95 -3.96 7.23 -3.41
C LEU A 95 -4.86 6.06 -3.82
N LEU A 96 -5.83 6.29 -4.70
CA LEU A 96 -6.70 5.23 -5.20
C LEU A 96 -5.91 4.16 -5.97
N ASN A 97 -4.97 4.59 -6.83
CA ASN A 97 -4.09 3.67 -7.53
C ASN A 97 -3.19 2.87 -6.58
N TYR A 98 -2.68 3.50 -5.53
CA TYR A 98 -1.86 2.84 -4.51
C TYR A 98 -2.69 1.83 -3.71
N GLN A 99 -3.93 2.16 -3.38
CA GLN A 99 -4.85 1.25 -2.71
C GLN A 99 -5.14 0.03 -3.58
N ASN A 100 -5.46 0.23 -4.87
CA ASN A 100 -5.65 -0.87 -5.82
C ASN A 100 -4.39 -1.73 -5.93
N TYR A 101 -3.21 -1.12 -6.00
CA TYR A 101 -1.93 -1.83 -5.98
C TYR A 101 -1.75 -2.69 -4.72
N CYS A 102 -2.03 -2.13 -3.54
CA CYS A 102 -1.96 -2.87 -2.28
C CYS A 102 -2.95 -4.03 -2.24
N GLU A 103 -4.16 -3.83 -2.74
CA GLU A 103 -5.19 -4.87 -2.80
C GLU A 103 -4.80 -5.99 -3.77
N GLU A 104 -4.36 -5.68 -4.98
CA GLU A 104 -3.87 -6.67 -5.96
C GLU A 104 -2.69 -7.46 -5.40
N LYS A 105 -1.75 -6.77 -4.76
CA LYS A 105 -0.59 -7.38 -4.12
C LYS A 105 -1.01 -8.31 -2.98
N ALA A 106 -1.86 -7.86 -2.06
CA ALA A 106 -2.34 -8.65 -0.94
C ALA A 106 -3.09 -9.90 -1.44
N ASN A 107 -4.00 -9.73 -2.40
CA ASN A 107 -4.74 -10.83 -3.03
C ASN A 107 -3.81 -11.85 -3.69
N TYR A 108 -2.75 -11.40 -4.38
CA TYR A 108 -1.75 -12.30 -4.94
C TYR A 108 -1.05 -13.13 -3.87
N TYR A 109 -0.58 -12.51 -2.78
CA TYR A 109 0.14 -13.22 -1.72
C TYR A 109 -0.75 -14.16 -0.90
N VAL A 110 -2.03 -13.81 -0.71
CA VAL A 110 -3.02 -14.72 -0.11
C VAL A 110 -3.20 -15.96 -0.98
N ARG A 111 -3.46 -15.78 -2.28
CA ARG A 111 -3.62 -16.92 -3.21
C ARG A 111 -2.34 -17.73 -3.36
N LEU A 112 -1.16 -17.08 -3.32
CA LEU A 112 0.14 -17.74 -3.33
C LEU A 112 0.29 -18.67 -2.11
N LYS A 113 -0.02 -18.16 -0.91
CA LYS A 113 0.00 -18.94 0.32
C LYS A 113 -0.98 -20.12 0.25
N ASP A 114 -2.21 -19.87 -0.19
CA ASP A 114 -3.22 -20.92 -0.35
C ASP A 114 -2.78 -21.99 -1.36
N ALA A 115 -2.15 -21.59 -2.46
CA ALA A 115 -1.61 -22.52 -3.45
C ALA A 115 -0.49 -23.38 -2.85
N ILE A 116 0.43 -22.79 -2.08
CA ILE A 116 1.53 -23.53 -1.41
C ILE A 116 0.94 -24.55 -0.42
N VAL A 117 0.05 -24.11 0.47
CA VAL A 117 -0.52 -24.96 1.52
C VAL A 117 -1.38 -26.09 0.95
N SER A 118 -2.21 -25.79 -0.07
CA SER A 118 -3.14 -26.77 -0.66
C SER A 118 -2.51 -27.69 -1.70
N SER A 119 -1.32 -27.37 -2.21
CA SER A 119 -0.60 -28.23 -3.15
C SER A 119 0.11 -29.37 -2.43
N ARG A 120 0.11 -30.57 -3.01
CA ARG A 120 0.87 -31.71 -2.46
C ARG A 120 2.35 -31.62 -2.84
N ASP A 121 2.61 -31.24 -4.08
CA ASP A 121 3.90 -31.28 -4.76
C ASP A 121 4.08 -30.05 -5.67
N TYR A 122 5.32 -29.77 -6.07
CA TYR A 122 5.68 -28.58 -6.84
C TYR A 122 5.00 -28.51 -8.23
N PRO A 123 4.85 -29.61 -9.00
CA PRO A 123 4.04 -29.61 -10.22
C PRO A 123 2.59 -29.16 -10.01
N SER A 124 1.93 -29.65 -8.96
CA SER A 124 0.56 -29.24 -8.59
C SER A 124 0.49 -27.76 -8.19
N PHE A 125 1.48 -27.26 -7.45
CA PHE A 125 1.62 -25.84 -7.13
C PHE A 125 1.76 -24.98 -8.40
N ARG A 126 2.66 -25.38 -9.31
CA ARG A 126 2.93 -24.68 -10.56
C ARG A 126 1.68 -24.56 -11.44
N SER A 127 0.90 -25.63 -11.53
CA SER A 127 -0.37 -25.63 -12.24
C SER A 127 -1.36 -24.63 -11.60
N LYS A 128 -1.55 -24.68 -10.28
CA LYS A 128 -2.46 -23.78 -9.54
C LYS A 128 -2.09 -22.31 -9.65
N ILE A 129 -0.80 -21.97 -9.67
CA ILE A 129 -0.38 -20.57 -9.76
C ILE A 129 -0.36 -20.01 -11.18
N SER A 130 -0.19 -20.88 -12.18
CA SER A 130 -0.31 -20.48 -13.58
C SER A 130 -1.71 -20.02 -13.97
N SER A 131 -2.74 -20.41 -13.20
CA SER A 131 -4.13 -19.98 -13.38
C SER A 131 -4.51 -18.73 -12.56
N ILE A 132 -3.56 -18.08 -11.87
CA ILE A 132 -3.75 -16.85 -11.07
C ILE A 132 -3.13 -15.64 -11.78
#